data_AF-A0A9E7FJ55-F1
#
_entry.id   AF-A0A9E7FJ55-F1
#
_cell.length_a   1.000
_cell.length_b   1.000
_cell.length_c   1.000
_cell.angle_alpha   90.00
_cell.angle_beta   90.00
_cell.angle_gamma   90.00
#
_symmetry.space_group_name_H-M   'P 1'
#
loop_
_entity.id
_entity.type
_entity.pdbx_description
1 polymer ?
#
loop_
_entity_poly.entity_id
_entity_poly.type
_entity_poly.pdbx_seq_one_letter_code
_entity_poly.pdbx_strand_id
1 'polypeptide(L)'
;MPPTVSSIFFPLFVVLLMAAPPADGVEQKAVISFNRSNFHSTFVFGAASSAYQYEGAAAEGGKGPSIWDTFTHMHPEVIADRSNGDVAVDSYHRYKEDVGFLKYMGMDAYRFSISWPRILPSGSLSGGVNMEGIRYYNSLIDDLRADGVCAP
;
A
#
# COMPACT_ATOMS: atom_id res chain seq x y z
N MET A 1 -53.52 -69.08 -23.16
CA MET A 1 -52.33 -68.75 -22.35
C MET A 1 -52.32 -67.24 -22.12
N PRO A 2 -51.95 -66.75 -20.92
CA PRO A 2 -52.32 -65.43 -20.42
C PRO A 2 -51.41 -64.33 -20.99
N PRO A 3 -51.85 -63.06 -21.03
CA PRO A 3 -50.93 -61.95 -21.24
C PRO A 3 -50.01 -61.80 -20.01
N THR A 4 -48.72 -61.65 -20.28
CA THR A 4 -47.64 -61.50 -19.30
C THR A 4 -47.67 -60.12 -18.63
N VAL A 5 -47.25 -60.09 -17.36
CA VAL A 5 -47.28 -59.00 -16.36
C VAL A 5 -46.36 -57.80 -16.71
N SER A 6 -46.08 -57.53 -18.00
CA SER A 6 -45.04 -56.57 -18.41
C SER A 6 -45.56 -55.18 -18.80
N SER A 7 -46.87 -54.96 -18.89
CA SER A 7 -47.43 -53.71 -19.43
C SER A 7 -47.90 -52.68 -18.38
N ILE A 8 -47.71 -52.92 -17.08
CA ILE A 8 -48.16 -52.01 -16.01
C ILE A 8 -47.00 -51.23 -15.36
N PHE A 9 -45.73 -51.60 -15.61
CA PHE A 9 -44.58 -50.94 -14.95
C PHE A 9 -43.94 -49.81 -15.76
N PHE A 10 -44.30 -49.60 -17.03
CA PHE A 10 -43.74 -48.51 -17.83
C PHE A 10 -44.37 -47.12 -17.62
N PRO A 11 -45.67 -46.94 -17.26
CA PRO A 11 -46.20 -45.59 -17.07
C PRO A 11 -45.81 -44.99 -15.71
N LEU A 12 -45.38 -45.80 -14.74
CA LEU A 12 -45.04 -45.30 -13.39
C LEU A 12 -43.69 -44.58 -13.34
N PHE A 13 -42.76 -44.92 -14.24
CA PHE A 13 -41.43 -44.29 -14.27
C PHE A 13 -41.44 -42.90 -14.94
N VAL A 14 -42.42 -42.62 -15.79
CA VAL A 14 -42.56 -41.31 -16.46
C VAL A 14 -43.27 -40.28 -15.59
N VAL A 15 -44.16 -40.70 -14.69
CA VAL A 15 -44.87 -39.79 -13.76
C VAL A 15 -43.95 -39.29 -12.64
N LEU A 16 -42.93 -40.06 -12.24
CA LEU A 16 -41.99 -39.65 -11.19
C LEU A 16 -41.00 -38.56 -11.63
N LEU A 17 -40.80 -38.36 -12.95
CA LEU A 17 -39.89 -37.34 -13.47
C LEU A 17 -40.49 -35.93 -13.54
N MET A 18 -41.81 -35.79 -13.35
CA MET A 18 -42.52 -34.49 -13.41
C MET A 18 -42.83 -33.89 -12.03
N ALA A 19 -42.42 -34.56 -10.95
CA ALA A 19 -42.65 -34.14 -9.57
C ALA A 19 -41.36 -33.77 -8.81
N ALA A 20 -40.26 -33.50 -9.52
CA ALA A 20 -39.12 -32.84 -8.90
C ALA A 20 -39.48 -31.35 -8.69
N PRO A 21 -39.49 -30.83 -7.45
CA PRO A 21 -39.58 -29.40 -7.25
C PRO A 21 -38.45 -28.73 -8.03
N PRO A 22 -38.66 -27.54 -8.62
CA PRO A 22 -37.56 -26.80 -9.22
C PRO A 22 -36.46 -26.70 -8.16
N ALA A 23 -35.25 -27.13 -8.52
CA ALA A 23 -34.10 -27.02 -7.64
C ALA A 23 -34.08 -25.58 -7.10
N ASP A 24 -34.22 -25.46 -5.79
CA ASP A 24 -34.29 -24.18 -5.09
C ASP A 24 -33.20 -23.28 -5.65
N GLY A 25 -33.63 -22.09 -6.08
CA GLY A 25 -32.76 -21.11 -6.70
C GLY A 25 -31.48 -21.02 -5.90
N VAL A 26 -30.35 -21.13 -6.58
CA VAL A 26 -29.06 -20.83 -5.99
C VAL A 26 -29.19 -19.43 -5.43
N GLU A 27 -29.30 -19.33 -4.10
CA GLU A 27 -29.26 -18.08 -3.38
C GLU A 27 -27.91 -17.46 -3.75
N GLN A 28 -27.92 -16.52 -4.71
CA GLN A 28 -26.77 -15.69 -4.98
C GLN A 28 -26.60 -14.86 -3.72
N LYS A 29 -25.83 -15.40 -2.78
CA LYS A 29 -25.37 -14.70 -1.60
C LYS A 29 -24.73 -13.43 -2.13
N ALA A 30 -25.40 -12.30 -1.95
CA ALA A 30 -24.93 -11.02 -2.45
C ALA A 30 -23.51 -10.83 -1.93
N VAL A 31 -22.53 -10.94 -2.82
CA VAL A 31 -21.15 -10.61 -2.48
C VAL A 31 -21.19 -9.12 -2.25
N ILE A 32 -21.18 -8.71 -0.98
CA ILE A 32 -21.00 -7.29 -0.64
C ILE A 32 -19.65 -6.92 -1.24
N SER A 33 -19.69 -6.16 -2.34
CA SER A 33 -18.50 -5.61 -2.94
C SER A 33 -17.96 -4.54 -1.99
N PHE A 34 -16.89 -4.89 -1.26
CA PHE A 34 -16.21 -3.95 -0.39
C PHE A 34 -15.32 -3.02 -1.22
N ASN A 35 -15.70 -1.76 -1.33
CA ASN A 35 -15.00 -0.76 -2.13
C ASN A 35 -15.11 0.64 -1.49
N ARG A 36 -14.47 1.65 -2.11
CA ARG A 36 -14.41 3.01 -1.58
C ARG A 36 -15.78 3.68 -1.37
N SER A 37 -16.83 3.26 -2.07
CA SER A 37 -18.19 3.79 -1.88
C SER A 37 -18.84 3.37 -0.55
N ASN A 38 -18.26 2.40 0.16
CA ASN A 38 -18.70 2.04 1.51
C ASN A 38 -18.22 3.02 2.60
N PHE A 39 -17.36 3.98 2.25
CA PHE A 39 -16.85 5.00 3.15
C PHE A 39 -17.50 6.36 2.86
N HIS A 40 -17.42 7.31 3.80
CA HIS A 40 -17.88 8.67 3.56
C HIS A 40 -17.14 9.27 2.36
N SER A 41 -17.80 10.12 1.56
CA SER A 41 -17.23 10.68 0.33
C SER A 41 -15.98 11.52 0.56
N THR A 42 -15.76 11.99 1.79
CA THR A 42 -14.57 12.75 2.21
C THR A 42 -13.52 11.91 2.92
N PHE A 43 -13.66 10.58 2.92
CA PHE A 43 -12.67 9.69 3.52
C PHE A 43 -11.40 9.68 2.69
N VAL A 44 -10.25 9.83 3.36
CA VAL A 44 -8.92 9.89 2.73
C VAL A 44 -8.23 8.55 2.92
N PHE A 45 -7.88 7.88 1.82
CA PHE A 45 -7.00 6.73 1.82
C PHE A 45 -5.60 7.16 1.41
N GLY A 46 -4.60 6.66 2.11
CA GLY A 46 -3.23 7.01 1.82
C GLY A 46 -2.24 5.94 2.20
N ALA A 47 -1.00 6.17 1.77
CA ALA A 47 0.15 5.39 2.20
C ALA A 47 1.05 6.24 3.11
N ALA A 48 1.98 5.58 3.80
CA ALA A 48 2.89 6.27 4.71
C ALA A 48 4.32 5.73 4.64
N SER A 49 5.27 6.62 4.90
CA SER A 49 6.71 6.32 5.01
C SER A 49 7.35 7.06 6.17
N SER A 50 8.63 6.78 6.41
CA SER A 50 9.49 7.58 7.27
C SER A 50 10.87 7.74 6.62
N ALA A 51 11.56 8.83 6.94
CA ALA A 51 12.76 9.27 6.24
C ALA A 51 13.88 8.22 6.29
N TYR A 52 14.24 7.76 7.49
CA TYR A 52 15.34 6.79 7.66
C TYR A 52 15.01 5.43 7.03
N GLN A 53 13.74 5.04 7.01
CA GLN A 53 13.32 3.75 6.47
C GLN A 53 13.22 3.74 4.94
N TYR A 54 13.13 4.91 4.29
CA TYR A 54 12.85 5.01 2.85
C TYR A 54 13.91 5.75 2.04
N GLU A 55 14.41 6.87 2.55
CA GLU A 55 15.19 7.81 1.73
C GLU A 55 16.53 7.25 1.27
N GLY A 56 17.29 6.63 2.18
CA GLY A 56 18.71 6.36 1.93
C GLY A 56 19.52 7.65 1.79
N ALA A 57 20.55 7.59 0.95
CA ALA A 57 21.45 8.71 0.70
C ALA A 57 21.97 9.33 2.01
N ALA A 58 22.37 8.44 2.95
CA ALA A 58 22.60 8.79 4.35
C ALA A 58 23.76 9.78 4.56
N ALA A 59 24.72 9.83 3.63
CA ALA A 59 25.88 10.73 3.65
C ALA A 59 25.98 11.61 2.39
N GLU A 60 24.85 11.85 1.73
CA GLU A 60 24.78 12.61 0.46
C GLU A 60 24.03 13.94 0.65
N GLY A 61 24.18 14.83 -0.34
CA GLY A 61 23.44 16.09 -0.42
C GLY A 61 23.54 16.98 0.82
N GLY A 62 24.69 16.94 1.51
CA GLY A 62 24.94 17.74 2.72
C GLY A 62 24.24 17.25 3.99
N LYS A 63 23.63 16.06 4.01
CA LYS A 63 22.98 15.49 5.21
C LYS A 63 24.01 15.20 6.31
N GLY A 64 23.67 15.53 7.55
CA GLY A 64 24.41 15.12 8.75
C GLY A 64 24.04 13.71 9.26
N PRO A 65 24.85 13.12 10.16
CA PRO A 65 24.53 11.85 10.78
C PRO A 65 23.35 11.99 11.76
N SER A 66 22.45 11.01 11.75
CA SER A 66 21.38 10.82 12.72
C SER A 66 21.80 9.85 13.84
N ILE A 67 20.96 9.73 14.87
CA ILE A 67 21.11 8.70 15.89
C ILE A 67 21.00 7.29 15.30
N TRP A 68 20.16 7.10 14.28
CA TRP A 68 19.96 5.81 13.63
C TRP A 68 21.14 5.42 12.75
N ASP A 69 21.73 6.39 12.04
CA ASP A 69 22.99 6.19 11.30
C ASP A 69 24.07 5.69 12.27
N THR A 70 24.26 6.40 13.39
CA THR A 70 25.25 6.01 14.41
C THR A 70 24.94 4.64 15.00
N PHE A 71 23.69 4.40 15.41
CA PHE A 71 23.29 3.18 16.09
C PHE A 71 23.49 1.93 15.23
N THR A 72 23.05 1.96 13.97
CA THR A 72 23.13 0.80 13.07
C THR A 72 24.57 0.49 12.64
N HIS A 73 25.42 1.50 12.49
CA HIS A 73 26.85 1.30 12.21
C HIS A 73 27.66 0.81 13.42
N MET A 74 27.33 1.30 14.62
CA MET A 74 28.05 0.95 15.85
C MET A 74 27.59 -0.39 16.42
N HIS A 75 26.32 -0.74 16.23
CA HIS A 75 25.69 -1.94 16.80
C HIS A 75 24.94 -2.77 15.75
N PRO A 76 25.62 -3.21 14.66
CA PRO A 76 24.97 -3.99 13.61
C PRO A 76 24.36 -5.29 14.15
N GLU A 77 24.90 -5.87 15.22
CA GLU A 77 24.40 -7.07 15.87
C GLU A 77 23.00 -6.93 16.47
N VAL A 78 22.53 -5.69 16.72
CA VAL A 78 21.18 -5.43 17.26
C VAL A 78 20.13 -5.42 16.14
N ILE A 79 20.54 -5.25 14.89
CA ILE A 79 19.67 -5.37 13.72
C ILE A 79 19.65 -6.84 13.29
N ALA A 80 18.46 -7.41 13.12
CA ALA A 80 18.27 -8.85 12.92
C ALA A 80 19.10 -9.44 11.76
N ASP A 81 19.27 -8.69 10.68
CA ASP A 81 20.05 -9.04 9.49
C ASP A 81 21.36 -8.23 9.36
N ARG A 82 21.69 -7.42 10.38
CA ARG A 82 22.84 -6.51 10.40
C ARG A 82 22.83 -5.43 9.31
N SER A 83 21.66 -5.13 8.74
CA SER A 83 21.49 -4.06 7.76
C SER A 83 21.49 -2.66 8.41
N ASN A 84 21.55 -1.63 7.55
CA ASN A 84 21.46 -0.22 7.93
C ASN A 84 20.55 0.54 6.95
N GLY A 85 20.36 1.84 7.21
CA GLY A 85 19.52 2.73 6.40
C GLY A 85 20.28 3.49 5.31
N ASP A 86 21.51 3.10 4.97
CA ASP A 86 22.39 3.91 4.10
C ASP A 86 21.77 4.14 2.72
N VAL A 87 21.18 3.08 2.17
CA VAL A 87 20.49 3.08 0.87
C VAL A 87 18.96 2.94 1.05
N ALA A 88 18.50 2.15 2.03
CA ALA A 88 17.07 1.86 2.22
C ALA A 88 16.38 1.38 0.91
N VAL A 89 15.29 2.03 0.48
CA VAL A 89 14.67 1.79 -0.84
C VAL A 89 15.04 2.86 -1.88
N ASP A 90 16.00 3.73 -1.52
CA ASP A 90 16.53 4.80 -2.35
C ASP A 90 15.50 5.85 -2.78
N SER A 91 14.50 6.12 -1.95
CA SER A 91 13.48 7.14 -2.25
C SER A 91 14.09 8.52 -2.42
N TYR A 92 15.26 8.84 -1.86
CA TYR A 92 15.90 10.14 -2.06
C TYR A 92 16.16 10.43 -3.56
N HIS A 93 16.57 9.41 -4.32
CA HIS A 93 16.77 9.52 -5.76
C HIS A 93 15.52 9.14 -6.57
N ARG A 94 14.68 8.25 -6.02
CA ARG A 94 13.58 7.60 -6.75
C ARG A 94 12.19 8.13 -6.41
N TYR A 95 12.08 9.20 -5.62
CA TYR A 95 10.80 9.70 -5.13
C TYR A 95 9.77 9.97 -6.24
N LYS A 96 10.21 10.34 -7.46
CA LYS A 96 9.32 10.52 -8.62
C LYS A 96 8.59 9.24 -9.02
N GLU A 97 9.28 8.10 -8.95
CA GLU A 97 8.68 6.78 -9.21
C GLU A 97 7.69 6.44 -8.09
N ASP A 98 8.05 6.73 -6.84
CA ASP A 98 7.18 6.51 -5.67
C ASP A 98 5.88 7.32 -5.79
N VAL A 99 5.95 8.59 -6.19
CA VAL A 99 4.79 9.44 -6.49
C VAL A 99 3.95 8.84 -7.62
N GLY A 100 4.58 8.35 -8.68
CA GLY A 100 3.90 7.65 -9.76
C GLY A 100 3.11 6.42 -9.28
N PHE A 101 3.65 5.64 -8.35
CA PHE A 101 2.94 4.50 -7.76
C PHE A 101 1.76 4.94 -6.88
N LEU A 102 1.90 5.99 -6.08
CA LEU A 102 0.80 6.54 -5.27
C LEU A 102 -0.39 6.94 -6.13
N LYS A 103 -0.11 7.62 -7.25
CA LYS A 103 -1.12 7.97 -8.25
C LYS A 103 -1.75 6.73 -8.89
N TYR A 104 -0.92 5.78 -9.34
CA TYR A 104 -1.39 4.54 -9.97
C TYR A 104 -2.33 3.75 -9.05
N MET A 105 -2.05 3.71 -7.75
CA MET A 105 -2.90 3.06 -6.75
C MET A 105 -4.15 3.86 -6.37
N GLY A 106 -4.30 5.11 -6.84
CA GLY A 106 -5.43 5.97 -6.50
C GLY A 106 -5.45 6.42 -5.04
N MET A 107 -4.26 6.73 -4.48
CA MET A 107 -4.14 7.27 -3.12
C MET A 107 -4.55 8.74 -3.09
N ASP A 108 -5.28 9.13 -2.04
CA ASP A 108 -5.69 10.52 -1.80
C ASP A 108 -4.62 11.30 -1.03
N ALA A 109 -3.82 10.61 -0.21
CA ALA A 109 -2.79 11.23 0.61
C ALA A 109 -1.52 10.38 0.74
N TYR A 110 -0.40 11.06 1.02
CA TYR A 110 0.86 10.42 1.36
C TYR A 110 1.49 11.08 2.58
N ARG A 111 1.62 10.30 3.66
CA ARG A 111 2.27 10.74 4.89
C ARG A 111 3.74 10.36 4.85
N PHE A 112 4.63 11.33 4.95
CA PHE A 112 6.07 11.10 5.11
C PHE A 112 6.61 11.94 6.27
N SER A 113 7.84 11.64 6.71
CA SER A 113 8.54 12.43 7.72
C SER A 113 9.71 13.19 7.09
N ILE A 114 10.10 14.31 7.67
CA ILE A 114 11.29 15.06 7.28
C ILE A 114 12.50 14.60 8.12
N SER A 115 13.61 14.30 7.46
CA SER A 115 14.89 13.99 8.09
C SER A 115 15.50 15.25 8.68
N TRP A 116 15.46 15.37 10.01
CA TRP A 116 16.05 16.50 10.74
C TRP A 116 17.50 16.77 10.34
N PRO A 117 18.43 15.79 10.34
CA PRO A 117 19.82 16.06 9.97
C PRO A 117 20.02 16.30 8.46
N ARG A 118 19.01 16.02 7.62
CA ARG A 118 19.05 16.45 6.21
C ARG A 118 18.74 17.93 6.06
N ILE A 119 17.89 18.50 6.91
CA ILE A 119 17.56 19.94 6.93
C ILE A 119 18.57 20.75 7.75
N LEU A 120 18.94 20.25 8.93
CA LEU A 120 19.87 20.86 9.88
C LEU A 120 20.99 19.87 10.20
N PRO A 121 22.07 19.82 9.40
CA PRO A 121 23.13 18.80 9.55
C PRO A 121 23.84 18.81 10.91
N SER A 122 23.94 19.98 11.54
CA SER A 122 24.48 20.13 12.90
C SER A 122 23.43 19.94 14.01
N GLY A 123 22.17 19.72 13.65
CA GLY A 123 21.04 19.69 14.57
C GLY A 123 20.53 21.07 15.04
N SER A 124 21.16 22.17 14.63
CA SER A 124 20.80 23.54 15.06
C SER A 124 20.69 24.52 13.90
N LEU A 125 19.80 25.52 14.01
CA LEU A 125 19.70 26.62 13.04
C LEU A 125 21.00 27.43 12.94
N SER A 126 21.74 27.57 14.05
CA SER A 126 23.02 28.29 14.09
C SER A 126 24.12 27.60 13.29
N GLY A 127 24.04 26.28 13.07
CA GLY A 127 24.98 25.56 12.21
C GLY A 127 24.61 25.56 10.74
N GLY A 128 23.54 26.29 10.37
CA GLY A 128 23.11 26.48 9.00
C GLY A 128 22.02 25.51 8.55
N VAL A 129 21.27 25.95 7.54
CA VAL A 129 20.23 25.16 6.87
C VAL A 129 20.83 24.55 5.61
N ASN A 130 20.64 23.26 5.41
CA ASN A 130 21.02 22.59 4.18
C ASN A 130 19.95 22.80 3.10
N MET A 131 20.26 23.70 2.16
CA MET A 131 19.33 24.07 1.09
C MET A 131 19.07 22.94 0.09
N GLU A 132 19.97 21.95 -0.02
CA GLU A 132 19.75 20.78 -0.87
C GLU A 132 18.70 19.84 -0.26
N GLY A 133 18.76 19.62 1.07
CA GLY A 133 17.72 18.93 1.81
C GLY A 133 16.36 19.61 1.67
N ILE A 134 16.31 20.94 1.77
CA ILE A 134 15.08 21.72 1.53
C ILE A 134 14.55 21.50 0.11
N ARG A 135 15.43 21.52 -0.90
CA ARG A 135 15.04 21.30 -2.30
C ARG A 135 14.44 19.92 -2.52
N TYR A 136 15.00 18.89 -1.89
CA TYR A 136 14.47 17.52 -1.97
C TYR A 136 13.00 17.46 -1.49
N TYR A 137 12.71 17.92 -0.27
CA TYR A 137 11.33 17.86 0.25
C TYR A 137 10.38 18.77 -0.52
N ASN A 138 10.82 19.96 -0.95
CA ASN A 138 10.00 20.81 -1.81
C ASN A 138 9.65 20.09 -3.13
N SER A 139 10.62 19.43 -3.76
CA SER A 139 10.38 18.71 -5.02
C SER A 139 9.42 17.54 -4.83
N LEU A 140 9.54 16.78 -3.73
CA LEU A 140 8.58 15.73 -3.37
C LEU A 140 7.17 16.29 -3.15
N ILE A 141 7.02 17.38 -2.41
CA ILE A 141 5.74 18.01 -2.14
C ILE A 141 5.11 18.53 -3.44
N ASP A 142 5.90 19.16 -4.30
CA ASP A 142 5.43 19.69 -5.58
C ASP A 142 4.96 18.56 -6.51
N ASP A 143 5.71 17.46 -6.61
CA ASP A 143 5.35 16.30 -7.42
C ASP A 143 4.06 15.61 -6.89
N LEU A 144 3.91 15.46 -5.56
CA LEU A 144 2.67 14.94 -4.95
C LEU A 144 1.45 15.79 -5.30
N ARG A 145 1.60 17.13 -5.19
CA ARG A 145 0.52 18.08 -5.50
C ARG A 145 0.16 18.09 -6.96
N ALA A 146 1.14 17.95 -7.86
CA ALA A 146 0.92 17.88 -9.29
C ALA A 146 0.05 16.66 -9.68
N ASP A 147 0.16 15.56 -8.94
CA ASP A 147 -0.59 14.33 -9.17
C ASP A 147 -1.89 14.21 -8.33
N GLY A 148 -2.27 15.26 -7.61
CA GLY A 148 -3.50 15.29 -6.82
C GLY A 148 -3.44 14.48 -5.52
N VAL A 149 -2.24 14.09 -5.08
CA VAL A 149 -2.02 13.41 -3.80
C VAL A 149 -1.74 14.46 -2.74
N CYS A 150 -2.57 14.50 -1.70
CA CYS A 150 -2.37 15.42 -0.58
C CYS A 150 -1.16 15.01 0.26
N ALA A 151 -0.29 15.96 0.58
CA ALA A 151 0.71 15.82 1.64
C ALA A 151 0.12 16.46 2.93
N PRO A 152 -0.48 15.67 3.85
CA PRO A 152 -1.17 16.19 5.03
C PRO A 152 -0.22 16.69 6.12
#